data_AF-A0A316KVC8-F1
#
_entry.id   AF-A0A316KVC8-F1
#
_cell.length_a   1.000
_cell.length_b   1.000
_cell.length_c   1.000
_cell.angle_alpha   90.00
_cell.angle_beta   90.00
_cell.angle_gamma   90.00
#
_symmetry.space_group_name_H-M   'P 1'
#
loop_
_entity.id
_entity.type
_entity.pdbx_description
1 polymer ?
#
loop_
_entity_poly.entity_id
_entity_poly.type
_entity_poly.pdbx_seq_one_letter_code
_entity_poly.pdbx_strand_id
1 'polypeptide(L)'
;MATNVKENYLKAIFYLDKEDPNISLSDLSKEMGVSIPTVNSMVKRLQEEKWVVYQKYKPLKLTAKGRKTAALIIRKHRLTEMFLEKFMGFGWEEVHDIAEEIEHVRIEKFFDRMDELLGFPAMDPHGSPIPDKDGNIKPRDFKVLSDIEAGKVVRISALKESSQEFLHYLNRQQIKLGTVMEVIRIEEFDKSVQVQLKEQPNPMVLSADVSSRLLVDIL
;
A
#
# COMPACT_ATOMS: atom_id res chain seq x y z
N MET A 1 -14.98 16.57 6.72
CA MET A 1 -15.99 15.78 5.95
C MET A 1 -15.85 15.97 4.44
N ALA A 2 -16.26 17.07 3.80
CA ALA A 2 -16.23 17.14 2.32
C ALA A 2 -14.82 17.16 1.68
N THR A 3 -13.80 17.68 2.36
CA THR A 3 -12.40 17.66 1.85
C THR A 3 -11.80 16.27 1.91
N ASN A 4 -11.98 15.55 3.02
CA ASN A 4 -11.49 14.16 3.18
C ASN A 4 -11.97 13.29 2.02
N VAL A 5 -13.23 13.45 1.59
CA VAL A 5 -13.77 12.74 0.42
C VAL A 5 -13.01 13.08 -0.87
N LYS A 6 -12.67 14.35 -1.14
CA LYS A 6 -11.87 14.71 -2.33
C LYS A 6 -10.48 14.07 -2.29
N GLU A 7 -9.85 14.07 -1.12
CA GLU A 7 -8.52 13.50 -0.89
C GLU A 7 -8.53 11.97 -1.07
N ASN A 8 -9.57 11.28 -0.59
CA ASN A 8 -9.75 9.84 -0.78
C ASN A 8 -9.94 9.47 -2.25
N TYR A 9 -10.72 10.25 -3.01
CA TYR A 9 -10.81 10.05 -4.46
C TYR A 9 -9.45 10.24 -5.13
N LEU A 10 -8.64 11.21 -4.67
CA LEU A 10 -7.33 11.45 -5.25
C LEU A 10 -6.35 10.32 -4.95
N LYS A 11 -6.38 9.74 -3.73
CA LYS A 11 -5.66 8.51 -3.37
C LYS A 11 -6.09 7.33 -4.25
N ALA A 12 -7.40 7.10 -4.39
CA ALA A 12 -7.94 6.02 -5.20
C ALA A 12 -7.49 6.12 -6.67
N ILE A 13 -7.61 7.30 -7.28
CA ILE A 13 -7.11 7.54 -8.65
C ILE A 13 -5.60 7.30 -8.72
N PHE A 14 -4.83 7.69 -7.70
CA PHE A 14 -3.39 7.48 -7.67
C PHE A 14 -2.99 6.00 -7.60
N TYR A 15 -3.72 5.17 -6.87
CA TYR A 15 -3.49 3.73 -6.84
C TYR A 15 -3.91 3.06 -8.16
N LEU A 16 -5.11 3.38 -8.67
CA LEU A 16 -5.57 2.87 -9.97
C LEU A 16 -4.61 3.24 -11.11
N ASP A 17 -4.06 4.47 -11.12
CA ASP A 17 -3.10 4.93 -12.15
C ASP A 17 -1.81 4.10 -12.17
N LYS A 18 -1.43 3.49 -11.05
CA LYS A 18 -0.26 2.59 -10.96
C LYS A 18 -0.55 1.20 -11.52
N GLU A 19 -1.79 0.75 -11.42
CA GLU A 19 -2.21 -0.57 -11.93
C GLU A 19 -2.52 -0.52 -13.43
N ASP A 20 -3.40 0.40 -13.84
CA ASP A 20 -3.74 0.68 -15.23
C ASP A 20 -4.02 2.18 -15.42
N PRO A 21 -3.23 2.89 -16.24
CA PRO A 21 -3.46 4.32 -16.50
C PRO A 21 -4.76 4.62 -17.26
N ASN A 22 -5.51 3.61 -17.73
CA ASN A 22 -6.79 3.76 -18.44
C ASN A 22 -8.00 3.82 -17.49
N ILE A 23 -7.92 4.63 -16.44
CA ILE A 23 -8.93 4.72 -15.38
C ILE A 23 -10.28 5.23 -15.95
N SER A 24 -11.34 4.45 -15.77
CA SER A 24 -12.70 4.85 -16.08
C SER A 24 -13.47 5.31 -14.82
N LEU A 25 -14.61 5.98 -15.02
CA LEU A 25 -15.52 6.28 -13.90
C LEU A 25 -16.12 5.01 -13.28
N SER A 26 -16.18 3.90 -14.03
CA SER A 26 -16.66 2.63 -13.50
C SER A 26 -15.65 2.02 -12.54
N ASP A 27 -14.35 2.15 -12.82
CA ASP A 27 -13.30 1.62 -11.96
C ASP A 27 -13.30 2.40 -10.63
N LEU A 28 -13.33 3.73 -10.71
CA LEU A 28 -13.41 4.58 -9.53
C LEU A 28 -14.73 4.40 -8.75
N SER A 29 -15.82 4.04 -9.42
CA SER A 29 -17.11 3.72 -8.78
C SER A 29 -17.04 2.43 -7.97
N LYS A 30 -16.38 1.40 -8.50
CA LYS A 30 -16.13 0.14 -7.78
C LYS A 30 -15.20 0.38 -6.59
N GLU A 31 -14.09 1.08 -6.83
CA GLU A 31 -13.09 1.39 -5.81
C GLU A 31 -13.67 2.19 -4.63
N MET A 32 -14.44 3.23 -4.94
CA MET A 32 -15.03 4.09 -3.91
C MET A 32 -16.33 3.53 -3.31
N GLY A 33 -16.86 2.41 -3.81
CA GLY A 33 -18.13 1.84 -3.35
C GLY A 33 -19.36 2.75 -3.54
N VAL A 34 -19.35 3.63 -4.55
CA VAL A 34 -20.42 4.61 -4.79
C VAL A 34 -20.90 4.62 -6.24
N SER A 35 -22.07 5.17 -6.51
CA SER A 35 -22.64 5.23 -7.87
C SER A 35 -21.80 6.05 -8.85
N ILE A 36 -21.81 5.66 -10.14
CA ILE A 36 -21.14 6.42 -11.22
C ILE A 36 -21.56 7.89 -11.28
N PRO A 37 -22.85 8.28 -11.12
CA PRO A 37 -23.23 9.69 -11.03
C PRO A 37 -22.56 10.45 -9.89
N THR A 38 -22.41 9.82 -8.71
CA THR A 38 -21.68 10.39 -7.56
C THR A 38 -20.21 10.63 -7.93
N VAL A 39 -19.57 9.62 -8.53
CA VAL A 39 -18.17 9.72 -8.99
C VAL A 39 -18.01 10.84 -10.02
N ASN A 40 -18.88 10.90 -11.04
CA ASN A 40 -18.82 11.93 -12.08
C ASN A 40 -18.94 13.34 -11.50
N SER A 41 -19.82 13.52 -10.51
CA SER A 41 -19.96 14.80 -9.78
C SER A 41 -18.67 15.15 -9.03
N MET A 42 -18.06 14.19 -8.35
CA MET A 42 -16.80 14.40 -7.63
C MET A 42 -15.63 14.69 -8.59
N VAL A 43 -15.49 13.94 -9.68
CA VAL A 43 -14.44 14.13 -10.69
C VAL A 43 -14.50 15.53 -11.29
N LYS A 44 -15.70 16.07 -11.55
CA LYS A 44 -15.86 17.47 -12.00
C LYS A 44 -15.31 18.47 -10.98
N ARG A 45 -15.57 18.25 -9.68
CA ARG A 45 -15.01 19.08 -8.60
C ARG A 45 -13.48 18.96 -8.51
N LEU A 46 -12.92 17.76 -8.67
CA LEU A 46 -11.46 17.56 -8.71
C LEU A 46 -10.83 18.26 -9.93
N GLN A 47 -11.54 18.33 -11.05
CA GLN A 47 -11.10 19.04 -12.25
C GLN A 47 -11.10 20.56 -12.03
N GLU A 48 -12.12 21.12 -11.35
CA GLU A 48 -12.16 22.53 -10.96
C GLU A 48 -10.95 22.93 -10.09
N GLU A 49 -10.50 22.03 -9.20
CA GLU A 49 -9.29 22.19 -8.38
C GLU A 49 -7.97 22.02 -9.17
N LYS A 50 -8.07 21.67 -10.45
CA LYS A 50 -6.96 21.32 -11.34
C LYS A 50 -6.13 20.14 -10.82
N TRP A 51 -6.77 19.16 -10.18
CA TRP A 51 -6.10 17.94 -9.73
C TRP A 51 -6.18 16.83 -10.78
N VAL A 52 -7.25 16.78 -11.57
CA VAL A 52 -7.45 15.78 -12.62
C VAL A 52 -7.75 16.43 -13.96
N VAL A 53 -7.53 15.68 -15.03
CA VAL A 53 -8.03 15.96 -16.38
C VAL A 53 -9.09 14.90 -16.69
N TYR A 54 -10.32 15.35 -16.91
CA TYR A 54 -11.43 14.50 -17.29
C TYR A 54 -12.05 14.98 -18.61
N GLN A 55 -12.16 14.06 -19.56
CA GLN A 55 -12.81 14.30 -20.85
C GLN A 55 -13.72 13.11 -21.15
N LYS A 56 -14.88 13.38 -21.72
CA LYS A 56 -15.83 12.32 -22.09
C LYS A 56 -15.13 11.31 -23.02
N TYR A 57 -15.33 10.02 -22.75
CA TYR A 57 -14.74 8.90 -23.50
C TYR A 57 -13.21 8.78 -23.45
N LYS A 58 -12.53 9.51 -22.56
CA LYS A 58 -11.09 9.36 -22.32
C LYS A 58 -10.83 8.90 -20.89
N PRO A 59 -9.68 8.24 -20.65
CA PRO A 59 -9.22 7.94 -19.31
C PRO A 59 -9.15 9.19 -18.43
N LEU A 60 -9.55 9.02 -17.17
CA LEU A 60 -9.32 10.00 -16.13
C LEU A 60 -7.83 10.02 -15.81
N LYS A 61 -7.21 11.21 -15.78
CA LYS A 61 -5.77 11.34 -15.50
C LYS A 61 -5.50 12.32 -14.37
N LEU A 62 -4.51 12.00 -13.53
CA LEU A 62 -3.94 12.97 -12.60
C LEU A 62 -3.13 14.02 -13.35
N THR A 63 -3.29 15.28 -12.95
CA THR A 63 -2.35 16.35 -13.30
C THR A 63 -1.08 16.21 -12.45
N ALA A 64 -0.02 16.96 -12.78
CA ALA A 64 1.17 17.02 -11.91
C ALA A 64 0.83 17.49 -10.49
N LYS A 65 -0.06 18.49 -10.36
CA LYS A 65 -0.56 18.98 -9.08
C LYS A 65 -1.31 17.89 -8.31
N GLY A 66 -2.24 17.19 -8.97
CA GLY A 66 -3.00 16.10 -8.36
C GLY A 66 -2.12 14.93 -7.91
N ARG A 67 -1.12 14.56 -8.73
CA ARG A 67 -0.16 13.50 -8.39
C ARG A 67 0.66 13.87 -7.15
N LYS A 68 1.17 15.11 -7.06
CA LYS A 68 1.89 15.60 -5.88
C LYS A 68 0.98 15.60 -4.65
N THR A 69 -0.25 16.11 -4.77
CA THR A 69 -1.21 16.14 -3.65
C THR A 69 -1.53 14.73 -3.15
N ALA A 70 -1.82 13.77 -4.05
CA ALA A 70 -2.05 12.38 -3.68
C ALA A 70 -0.86 11.78 -2.92
N ALA A 71 0.35 11.96 -3.45
CA ALA A 71 1.57 11.46 -2.82
C ALA A 71 1.79 12.06 -1.44
N LEU A 72 1.47 13.34 -1.21
CA LEU A 72 1.58 13.95 0.12
C LEU A 72 0.53 13.42 1.10
N ILE A 73 -0.68 13.08 0.66
CA ILE A 73 -1.67 12.43 1.52
C ILE A 73 -1.19 11.02 1.90
N ILE A 74 -0.70 10.25 0.93
CA ILE A 74 -0.11 8.91 1.17
C ILE A 74 1.09 9.00 2.11
N ARG A 75 1.92 10.04 2.01
CA ARG A 75 3.02 10.29 2.95
C ARG A 75 2.52 10.46 4.37
N LYS A 76 1.47 11.26 4.58
CA LYS A 76 0.87 11.46 5.91
C LYS A 76 0.31 10.17 6.48
N HIS A 77 -0.40 9.40 5.66
CA HIS A 77 -0.92 8.07 6.01
C HIS A 77 0.20 7.18 6.54
N ARG A 78 1.22 6.95 5.72
CA ARG A 78 2.33 6.04 6.01
C ARG A 78 3.20 6.46 7.19
N LEU A 79 3.43 7.76 7.35
CA LEU A 79 4.12 8.29 8.53
C LEU A 79 3.31 8.03 9.79
N THR A 80 1.98 8.18 9.70
CA THR A 80 1.08 7.92 10.83
C THR A 80 1.10 6.44 11.19
N GLU A 81 0.97 5.54 10.21
CA GLU A 81 1.06 4.11 10.44
C GLU A 81 2.38 3.72 11.12
N MET A 82 3.49 4.21 10.60
CA MET A 82 4.81 3.96 11.18
C MET A 82 4.95 4.51 12.59
N PHE A 83 4.40 5.70 12.87
CA PHE A 83 4.44 6.27 14.21
C PHE A 83 3.60 5.47 15.21
N LEU A 84 2.40 5.05 14.82
CA LEU A 84 1.51 4.24 15.64
C LEU A 84 2.16 2.89 16.00
N GLU A 85 2.76 2.22 15.03
CA GLU A 85 3.45 0.95 15.27
C GLU A 85 4.71 1.13 16.12
N LYS A 86 5.60 2.06 15.77
CA LYS A 86 6.91 2.22 16.45
C LYS A 86 6.82 2.80 17.85
N PHE A 87 5.99 3.81 18.06
CA PHE A 87 6.00 4.61 19.29
C PHE A 87 4.79 4.36 20.19
N MET A 88 3.67 3.91 19.63
CA MET A 88 2.45 3.67 20.40
C MET A 88 2.15 2.18 20.59
N GLY A 89 2.86 1.30 19.89
CA GLY A 89 2.76 -0.15 20.07
C GLY A 89 1.51 -0.78 19.47
N PHE A 90 0.85 -0.10 18.53
CA PHE A 90 -0.23 -0.69 17.75
C PHE A 90 0.30 -1.80 16.83
N GLY A 91 -0.50 -2.83 16.61
CA GLY A 91 -0.22 -3.83 15.58
C GLY A 91 -0.33 -3.21 14.19
N TRP A 92 0.50 -3.65 13.25
CA TRP A 92 0.41 -3.26 11.83
C TRP A 92 -0.95 -3.56 11.19
N GLU A 93 -1.78 -4.42 11.78
CA GLU A 93 -3.16 -4.67 11.39
C GLU A 93 -4.18 -3.63 11.89
N GLU A 94 -3.80 -2.77 12.83
CA GLU A 94 -4.68 -1.78 13.47
C GLU A 94 -4.41 -0.35 12.99
N VAL A 95 -3.22 -0.11 12.43
CA VAL A 95 -2.75 1.25 12.13
C VAL A 95 -3.50 1.92 10.98
N HIS A 96 -4.04 1.14 10.04
CA HIS A 96 -4.62 1.65 8.79
C HIS A 96 -5.82 2.57 9.04
N ASP A 97 -6.83 2.09 9.76
CA ASP A 97 -8.07 2.84 10.03
C ASP A 97 -7.78 4.14 10.79
N ILE A 98 -6.82 4.12 11.72
CA ILE A 98 -6.41 5.29 12.48
C ILE A 98 -5.66 6.29 11.57
N ALA A 99 -4.79 5.78 10.69
CA ALA A 99 -4.05 6.62 9.74
C ALA A 99 -4.96 7.26 8.70
N GLU A 100 -6.03 6.59 8.25
CA GLU A 100 -7.05 7.16 7.35
C GLU A 100 -7.75 8.39 7.96
N GLU A 101 -7.99 8.41 9.27
CA GLU A 101 -8.59 9.58 9.92
C GLU A 101 -7.58 10.72 10.09
N ILE A 102 -6.33 10.39 10.43
CA ILE A 102 -5.28 11.38 10.75
C ILE A 102 -4.71 12.03 9.49
N GLU A 103 -4.59 11.33 8.36
CA GLU A 103 -3.92 11.84 7.14
C GLU A 103 -4.53 13.15 6.60
N HIS A 104 -5.81 13.41 6.90
CA HIS A 104 -6.53 14.62 6.49
C HIS A 104 -6.23 15.85 7.35
N VAL A 105 -5.47 15.69 8.44
CA VAL A 105 -5.02 16.81 9.27
C VAL A 105 -4.16 17.75 8.40
N ARG A 106 -4.48 19.05 8.46
CA ARG A 106 -3.85 20.09 7.61
C ARG A 106 -2.66 20.79 8.26
N ILE A 107 -2.15 20.27 9.36
CA ILE A 107 -1.03 20.84 10.10
C ILE A 107 0.24 20.15 9.59
N GLU A 108 0.89 20.70 8.58
CA GLU A 108 2.09 20.08 7.98
C GLU A 108 3.21 19.84 9.02
N LYS A 109 3.40 20.79 9.94
CA LYS A 109 4.37 20.69 11.04
C LYS A 109 4.15 19.45 11.93
N PHE A 110 2.93 18.93 12.04
CA PHE A 110 2.62 17.71 12.79
C PHE A 110 3.30 16.50 12.15
N PHE A 111 3.15 16.34 10.83
CA PHE A 111 3.74 15.24 10.07
C PHE A 111 5.25 15.40 9.86
N ASP A 112 5.72 16.64 9.72
CA ASP A 112 7.17 16.91 9.68
C ASP A 112 7.84 16.47 10.98
N ARG A 113 7.24 16.78 12.13
CA ARG A 113 7.77 16.36 13.43
C ARG A 113 7.71 14.84 13.61
N MET A 114 6.64 14.21 13.11
CA MET A 114 6.50 12.76 13.11
C MET A 114 7.60 12.09 12.28
N ASP A 115 7.87 12.58 11.07
CA ASP A 115 8.94 12.10 10.19
C ASP A 115 10.33 12.24 10.84
N GLU A 116 10.60 13.38 11.49
CA GLU A 116 11.84 13.59 12.25
C GLU A 116 11.98 12.60 13.42
N LEU A 117 10.92 12.39 14.21
CA LEU A 117 10.94 11.47 15.35
C LEU A 117 11.13 10.00 14.92
N LEU A 118 10.59 9.63 13.76
CA LEU A 118 10.79 8.33 13.15
C LEU A 118 12.19 8.15 12.53
N GLY A 119 12.99 9.22 12.45
CA GLY A 119 14.32 9.18 11.85
C GLY A 119 14.31 9.12 10.32
N PHE A 120 13.33 9.75 9.67
CA PHE A 120 13.15 9.78 8.21
C PHE A 120 13.00 8.39 7.57
N PRO A 121 11.99 7.61 7.97
CA PRO A 121 11.78 6.25 7.47
C PRO A 121 11.51 6.27 5.96
N ALA A 122 12.08 5.28 5.26
CA ALA A 122 11.86 5.12 3.82
C ALA A 122 10.61 4.29 3.47
N MET A 123 10.05 3.54 4.43
CA MET A 123 8.94 2.60 4.24
C MET A 123 7.99 2.65 5.43
N ASP A 124 6.73 2.29 5.21
CA ASP A 124 5.70 2.09 6.23
C ASP A 124 5.83 0.70 6.91
N PRO A 125 5.01 0.37 7.93
CA PRO A 125 5.05 -0.93 8.61
C PRO A 125 4.77 -2.13 7.71
N HIS A 126 4.19 -1.92 6.53
CA HIS A 126 3.87 -2.98 5.54
C HIS A 126 4.91 -3.04 4.40
N GLY A 127 5.92 -2.17 4.44
CA GLY A 127 7.06 -2.15 3.50
C GLY A 127 6.81 -1.29 2.25
N SER A 128 5.72 -0.53 2.21
CA SER A 128 5.46 0.37 1.09
C SER A 128 6.26 1.66 1.23
N PRO A 129 6.77 2.24 0.13
CA PRO A 129 7.68 3.38 0.18
C PRO A 129 6.99 4.66 0.65
N ILE A 130 7.58 5.39 1.60
CA ILE A 130 7.07 6.69 2.05
C ILE A 130 7.48 7.76 1.01
N PRO A 131 6.52 8.47 0.38
CA PRO A 131 6.85 9.58 -0.51
C PRO A 131 7.63 10.67 0.24
N ASP A 132 8.53 11.38 -0.43
CA ASP A 132 9.23 12.53 0.17
C ASP A 132 8.34 13.79 0.24
N LYS A 133 8.88 14.90 0.78
CA LYS A 133 8.15 16.18 0.90
C LYS A 133 7.78 16.81 -0.45
N ASP A 134 8.35 16.33 -1.54
CA ASP A 134 8.01 16.75 -2.90
C ASP A 134 7.03 15.81 -3.60
N GLY A 135 6.65 14.71 -2.93
CA GLY A 135 5.76 13.68 -3.45
C GLY A 135 6.46 12.66 -4.35
N ASN A 136 7.80 12.62 -4.35
CA ASN A 136 8.54 11.62 -5.11
C ASN A 136 8.50 10.30 -4.34
N ILE A 137 8.24 9.21 -5.07
CA ILE A 137 8.29 7.84 -4.55
C ILE A 137 9.49 7.16 -5.17
N LYS A 138 10.43 6.71 -4.32
CA LYS A 138 11.54 5.89 -4.79
C LYS A 138 11.03 4.48 -5.08
N PRO A 139 11.10 4.00 -6.33
CA PRO A 139 10.69 2.63 -6.64
C PRO A 139 11.64 1.63 -5.95
N ARG A 140 11.10 0.48 -5.61
CA ARG A 140 11.82 -0.69 -5.09
C ARG A 140 11.51 -1.85 -6.01
N ASP A 141 12.54 -2.54 -6.50
CA ASP A 141 12.38 -3.76 -7.30
C ASP A 141 12.32 -4.96 -6.37
N PHE A 142 11.16 -5.15 -5.74
CA PHE A 142 10.90 -6.35 -4.97
C PHE A 142 10.53 -7.52 -5.89
N LYS A 143 10.83 -8.75 -5.46
CA LYS A 143 10.34 -9.97 -6.12
C LYS A 143 9.12 -10.51 -5.39
N VAL A 144 8.24 -11.20 -6.10
CA VAL A 144 7.08 -11.87 -5.51
C VAL A 144 7.50 -13.26 -5.06
N LEU A 145 7.10 -13.69 -3.85
CA LEU A 145 7.52 -14.98 -3.30
C LEU A 145 7.14 -16.17 -4.21
N SER A 146 5.98 -16.10 -4.87
CA SER A 146 5.52 -17.14 -5.82
C SER A 146 6.43 -17.32 -7.05
N ASP A 147 7.26 -16.32 -7.36
CA ASP A 147 8.14 -16.32 -8.53
C ASP A 147 9.59 -16.69 -8.18
N ILE A 148 9.85 -17.04 -6.91
CA ILE A 148 11.18 -17.39 -6.43
C ILE A 148 11.48 -18.86 -6.66
N GLU A 149 12.65 -19.14 -7.24
CA GLU A 149 13.13 -20.51 -7.43
C GLU A 149 13.33 -21.25 -6.10
N ALA A 150 13.07 -22.55 -6.10
CA ALA A 150 13.36 -23.44 -4.97
C ALA A 150 14.86 -23.41 -4.58
N GLY A 151 15.15 -23.56 -3.30
CA GLY A 151 16.49 -23.50 -2.69
C GLY A 151 17.00 -22.09 -2.40
N LYS A 152 16.24 -21.03 -2.75
CA LYS A 152 16.61 -19.64 -2.41
C LYS A 152 16.17 -19.29 -1.00
N VAL A 153 17.01 -18.55 -0.28
CA VAL A 153 16.67 -17.93 0.99
C VAL A 153 16.24 -16.49 0.72
N VAL A 154 15.12 -16.09 1.31
CA VAL A 154 14.51 -14.78 1.09
C VAL A 154 14.11 -14.11 2.40
N ARG A 155 13.98 -12.79 2.35
CA ARG A 155 13.46 -11.95 3.44
C ARG A 155 12.18 -11.25 3.00
N ILE A 156 11.11 -11.40 3.79
CA ILE A 156 9.88 -10.63 3.61
C ILE A 156 10.19 -9.14 3.80
N SER A 157 9.97 -8.35 2.75
CA SER A 157 10.41 -6.96 2.70
C SER A 157 9.25 -5.98 2.50
N ALA A 158 8.18 -6.41 1.84
CA ALA A 158 6.95 -5.65 1.71
C ALA A 158 5.75 -6.55 1.45
N LEU A 159 4.55 -5.96 1.46
CA LEU A 159 3.32 -6.58 1.00
C LEU A 159 2.84 -5.87 -0.27
N LYS A 160 2.32 -6.62 -1.24
CA LYS A 160 1.70 -6.05 -2.44
C LYS A 160 0.35 -5.39 -2.12
N GLU A 161 -0.43 -6.05 -1.27
CA GLU A 161 -1.72 -5.62 -0.75
C GLU A 161 -1.88 -6.18 0.66
N SER A 162 -2.49 -5.43 1.56
CA SER A 162 -2.72 -5.83 2.94
C SER A 162 -4.14 -5.55 3.36
N SER A 163 -4.94 -6.60 3.58
CA SER A 163 -6.21 -6.51 4.30
C SER A 163 -6.02 -6.89 5.77
N GLN A 164 -6.92 -6.46 6.64
CA GLN A 164 -6.88 -6.79 8.05
C GLN A 164 -6.88 -8.32 8.28
N GLU A 165 -7.68 -9.07 7.52
CA GLU A 165 -7.73 -10.54 7.59
C GLU A 165 -6.40 -11.16 7.18
N PHE A 166 -5.76 -10.63 6.15
CA PHE A 166 -4.47 -11.10 5.68
C PHE A 166 -3.37 -10.84 6.72
N LEU A 167 -3.34 -9.65 7.31
CA LEU A 167 -2.37 -9.30 8.36
C LEU A 167 -2.56 -10.17 9.62
N HIS A 168 -3.81 -10.41 10.03
CA HIS A 168 -4.09 -11.36 11.12
C HIS A 168 -3.67 -12.79 10.78
N TYR A 169 -3.83 -13.23 9.53
CA TYR A 169 -3.31 -14.53 9.07
C TYR A 169 -1.78 -14.58 9.21
N LEU A 170 -1.05 -13.57 8.75
CA LEU A 170 0.41 -13.50 8.85
C LEU A 170 0.88 -13.50 10.31
N ASN A 171 0.20 -12.75 11.19
CA ASN A 171 0.49 -12.76 12.64
C ASN A 171 0.37 -14.17 13.23
N ARG A 172 -0.67 -14.94 12.88
CA ARG A 172 -0.82 -16.34 13.34
C ARG A 172 0.29 -17.26 12.82
N GLN A 173 0.78 -17.03 11.61
CA GLN A 173 1.91 -17.77 11.04
C GLN A 173 3.28 -17.27 11.53
N GLN A 174 3.31 -16.21 12.35
CA GLN A 174 4.53 -15.52 12.81
C GLN A 174 5.37 -14.97 11.64
N ILE A 175 4.69 -14.56 10.57
CA ILE A 175 5.29 -13.90 9.42
C ILE A 175 5.12 -12.39 9.59
N LYS A 176 6.23 -11.67 9.56
CA LYS A 176 6.29 -10.20 9.60
C LYS A 176 7.36 -9.72 8.63
N LEU A 177 7.46 -8.41 8.42
CA LEU A 177 8.60 -7.86 7.71
C LEU A 177 9.91 -8.24 8.41
N GLY A 178 10.92 -8.59 7.63
CA GLY A 178 12.19 -9.10 8.10
C GLY A 178 12.24 -10.61 8.36
N THR A 179 11.09 -11.31 8.38
CA THR A 179 11.08 -12.78 8.48
C THR A 179 11.89 -13.39 7.34
N VAL A 180 12.80 -14.29 7.69
CA VAL A 180 13.66 -15.01 6.75
C VAL A 180 13.16 -16.43 6.58
N MET A 181 13.05 -16.88 5.33
CA MET A 181 12.61 -18.23 4.99
C MET A 181 13.33 -18.77 3.76
N GLU A 182 13.46 -20.08 3.67
CA GLU A 182 13.90 -20.80 2.48
C GLU A 182 12.69 -21.28 1.68
N VAL A 183 12.72 -21.08 0.37
CA VAL A 183 11.71 -21.64 -0.55
C VAL A 183 12.10 -23.09 -0.84
N ILE A 184 11.35 -24.05 -0.29
CA ILE A 184 11.64 -25.47 -0.47
C ILE A 184 11.19 -25.94 -1.86
N ARG A 185 9.94 -25.64 -2.23
CA ARG A 185 9.37 -25.99 -3.53
C ARG A 185 8.09 -25.20 -3.82
N ILE A 186 7.72 -25.15 -5.09
CA ILE A 186 6.45 -24.61 -5.57
C ILE A 186 5.68 -25.78 -6.20
N GLU A 187 4.46 -26.05 -5.72
CA GLU A 187 3.61 -27.10 -6.25
C GLU A 187 3.09 -26.74 -7.65
N GLU A 188 3.22 -27.65 -8.61
CA GLU A 188 2.83 -27.34 -10.00
C GLU A 188 1.32 -27.18 -10.17
N PHE A 189 0.53 -27.94 -9.40
CA PHE A 189 -0.91 -28.04 -9.54
C PHE A 189 -1.65 -26.79 -9.06
N ASP A 190 -1.43 -26.37 -7.81
CA ASP A 190 -2.15 -25.26 -7.18
C ASP A 190 -1.28 -24.01 -6.96
N LYS A 191 0.00 -24.07 -7.34
CA LYS A 191 0.99 -23.00 -7.16
C LYS A 191 1.25 -22.63 -5.69
N SER A 192 0.89 -23.50 -4.75
CA SER A 192 1.27 -23.31 -3.34
C SER A 192 2.79 -23.40 -3.16
N VAL A 193 3.31 -22.66 -2.19
CA VAL A 193 4.74 -22.55 -1.92
C VAL A 193 5.04 -23.15 -0.56
N GLN A 194 5.88 -24.18 -0.53
CA GLN A 194 6.39 -24.73 0.71
C GLN A 194 7.63 -23.94 1.15
N VAL A 195 7.62 -23.42 2.37
CA VAL A 195 8.71 -22.61 2.93
C VAL A 195 9.15 -23.11 4.30
N GLN A 196 10.44 -22.95 4.59
CA GLN A 196 11.01 -23.19 5.92
C GLN A 196 11.39 -21.87 6.56
N LEU A 197 10.69 -21.47 7.61
CA LEU A 197 11.08 -20.32 8.43
C LEU A 197 12.28 -20.72 9.28
N LYS A 198 13.27 -19.82 9.41
CA LYS A 198 14.44 -20.07 10.25
C LYS A 198 14.09 -20.26 11.74
N GLU A 199 13.01 -19.63 12.18
CA GLU A 199 12.57 -19.62 13.58
C GLU A 199 11.63 -20.79 13.93
N GLN A 200 11.17 -21.56 12.94
CA GLN A 200 10.25 -22.68 13.16
C GLN A 200 10.89 -24.01 12.76
N PRO A 201 10.58 -25.13 13.44
CA PRO A 201 11.23 -26.41 13.18
C PRO A 201 10.68 -27.14 11.95
N ASN A 202 9.44 -26.84 11.54
CA ASN A 202 8.76 -27.57 10.48
C ASN A 202 8.47 -26.64 9.29
N PRO A 203 8.52 -27.15 8.05
CA PRO A 203 8.05 -26.42 6.88
C PRO A 203 6.56 -26.09 6.98
N MET A 204 6.16 -24.97 6.38
CA MET A 204 4.76 -24.60 6.20
C MET A 204 4.43 -24.43 4.72
N VAL A 205 3.14 -24.51 4.40
CA VAL A 205 2.63 -24.31 3.04
C VAL A 205 1.85 -23.00 3.01
N LEU A 206 2.25 -22.12 2.10
CA LEU A 206 1.54 -20.89 1.78
C LEU A 206 0.77 -21.11 0.48
N SER A 207 -0.49 -20.69 0.41
CA SER A 207 -1.25 -20.78 -0.83
C SER A 207 -0.66 -19.88 -1.92
N ALA A 208 -1.06 -20.11 -3.18
CA ALA A 208 -0.73 -19.21 -4.27
C ALA A 208 -1.19 -17.76 -3.99
N ASP A 209 -2.38 -17.59 -3.42
CA ASP A 209 -2.91 -16.27 -3.05
C ASP A 209 -2.01 -15.58 -2.01
N VAL A 210 -1.65 -16.27 -0.92
CA VAL A 210 -0.76 -15.72 0.11
C VAL A 210 0.61 -15.38 -0.46
N SER A 211 1.25 -16.31 -1.17
CA SER A 211 2.61 -16.12 -1.70
C SER A 211 2.68 -15.04 -2.77
N SER A 212 1.63 -14.84 -3.58
CA SER A 212 1.57 -13.76 -4.58
C SER A 212 1.48 -12.35 -3.99
N ARG A 213 1.14 -12.24 -2.70
CA ARG A 213 1.04 -10.96 -1.96
C ARG A 213 2.30 -10.62 -1.17
N LEU A 214 3.21 -11.58 -0.96
CA LEU A 214 4.45 -11.40 -0.22
C LEU A 214 5.57 -10.93 -1.16
N LEU A 215 6.13 -9.77 -0.86
CA LEU A 215 7.26 -9.19 -1.60
C LEU A 215 8.55 -9.42 -0.81
N VAL A 216 9.60 -9.86 -1.51
CA VAL A 216 10.83 -10.36 -0.91
C VAL A 216 12.09 -9.80 -1.56
N ASP A 217 13.15 -9.78 -0.76
CA ASP A 217 14.54 -9.67 -1.18
C ASP A 217 15.19 -11.06 -1.08
N ILE A 218 15.97 -11.45 -2.11
CA ILE A 218 16.79 -12.68 -2.06
C ILE A 218 18.06 -12.39 -1.26
N LEU A 219 18.42 -13.31 -0.35
CA LEU A 219 19.59 -13.21 0.52
C LEU A 219 20.81 -13.95 -0.01
#